data_AF-A0A8H4PZ33-F1
#
_entry.id   AF-A0A8H4PZ33-F1
#
_cell.length_a   1.000
_cell.length_b   1.000
_cell.length_c   1.000
_cell.angle_alpha   90.00
_cell.angle_beta   90.00
_cell.angle_gamma   90.00
#
_symmetry.space_group_name_H-M   'P 1'
#
loop_
_entity.id
_entity.type
_entity.pdbx_description
1 polymer ?
#
loop_
_entity_poly.entity_id
_entity_poly.type
_entity_poly.pdbx_seq_one_letter_code
_entity_poly.pdbx_strand_id
1 'polypeptide(L)'
;MAAQGPPLDPRLFDDDDDAENLAYKQILDGVIAQATPPAHAAAQVDEWVTTEAEARWSRLKDRQLTQDERDSLYLMGPNPSRHVDMIVGTIATVCSAYPPAHAAQNALVEFIQALKGLPKHQVPGLSYDDSLDPVLGGTYSLWPFGSPSTGYLAQLFQREAEELAYPYSEVETPGSEFQLRWRNLQAFVARLTTLDLLDCSAVSALSYLLPSAHTYPDLARRKDGGPRRIASDLLAASQWLAPDEARGWVYMQCAAGAGEPWTAQNWAQWKRQMAFIAGDERFGDETRTLAASLKGKMDAHE
;
A
#
# COMPACT_ATOMS: atom_id res chain seq x y z
N MET A 1 18.36 12.81 10.84
CA MET A 1 17.64 11.51 10.80
C MET A 1 16.59 11.55 11.89
N ALA A 2 15.31 11.62 11.53
CA ALA A 2 14.24 11.50 12.53
C ALA A 2 14.38 10.13 13.23
N ALA A 3 14.30 10.11 14.55
CA ALA A 3 14.39 8.88 15.33
C ALA A 3 13.35 7.87 14.84
N GLN A 4 13.76 6.60 14.67
CA GLN A 4 12.82 5.51 14.43
C GLN A 4 11.95 5.38 15.69
N GLY A 5 10.71 5.86 15.62
CA GLY A 5 9.74 5.66 16.70
C GLY A 5 9.46 4.16 16.91
N PRO A 6 8.95 3.75 18.08
CA PRO A 6 8.54 2.37 18.29
C PRO A 6 7.45 1.97 17.28
N PRO A 7 7.33 0.66 16.94
CA PRO A 7 6.19 0.16 16.20
C PRO A 7 4.86 0.52 16.88
N LEU A 8 3.84 0.78 16.07
CA LEU A 8 2.47 0.93 16.51
C LEU A 8 1.79 -0.44 16.60
N ASP A 9 0.56 -0.50 17.09
CA ASP A 9 -0.25 -1.71 17.02
C ASP A 9 -0.43 -2.14 15.55
N PRO A 10 -0.05 -3.37 15.16
CA PRO A 10 -0.24 -3.85 13.80
C PRO A 10 -1.71 -3.90 13.38
N ARG A 11 -2.65 -4.08 14.32
CA ARG A 11 -4.05 -4.40 14.04
C ARG A 11 -4.18 -5.63 13.14
N LEU A 12 -3.35 -6.65 13.40
CA LEU A 12 -3.28 -7.86 12.59
C LEU A 12 -4.48 -8.78 12.84
N PHE A 13 -4.91 -8.91 14.10
CA PHE A 13 -6.03 -9.76 14.51
C PHE A 13 -7.23 -8.92 14.95
N ASP A 14 -8.43 -9.40 14.64
CA ASP A 14 -9.72 -8.82 15.04
C ASP A 14 -10.57 -9.88 15.76
N ASP A 15 -11.51 -9.44 16.60
CA ASP A 15 -12.41 -10.31 17.37
C ASP A 15 -13.35 -11.13 16.45
N ASP A 16 -13.62 -10.61 15.25
CA ASP A 16 -14.48 -11.25 14.24
C ASP A 16 -13.68 -12.11 13.23
N ASP A 17 -12.38 -12.35 13.46
CA ASP A 17 -11.57 -13.20 12.57
C ASP A 17 -12.06 -14.67 12.59
N ASP A 18 -12.48 -15.15 11.42
CA ASP A 18 -12.83 -16.56 11.25
C ASP A 18 -11.60 -17.45 10.99
N ALA A 19 -11.83 -18.75 10.81
CA ALA A 19 -10.73 -19.71 10.57
C ALA A 19 -9.92 -19.41 9.28
N GLU A 20 -10.55 -18.82 8.26
CA GLU A 20 -9.89 -18.42 7.02
C GLU A 20 -9.01 -17.20 7.27
N ASN A 21 -9.51 -16.20 7.99
CA ASN A 21 -8.73 -15.04 8.42
C ASN A 21 -7.50 -15.45 9.23
N LEU A 22 -7.70 -16.28 10.25
CA LEU A 22 -6.63 -16.70 11.16
C LEU A 22 -5.53 -17.49 10.43
N ALA A 23 -5.88 -18.31 9.43
CA ALA A 23 -4.92 -19.17 8.73
C ALA A 23 -3.78 -18.38 8.08
N TYR A 24 -4.09 -17.35 7.28
CA TYR A 24 -3.04 -16.55 6.63
C TYR A 24 -2.49 -15.46 7.56
N LYS A 25 -3.29 -14.92 8.49
CA LYS A 25 -2.83 -13.91 9.46
C LYS A 25 -1.74 -14.46 10.39
N GLN A 26 -1.84 -15.72 10.80
CA GLN A 26 -0.79 -16.38 11.58
C GLN A 26 0.53 -16.51 10.81
N ILE A 27 0.47 -16.72 9.49
CA ILE A 27 1.68 -16.76 8.65
C ILE A 27 2.30 -15.36 8.58
N LEU A 28 1.47 -14.32 8.37
CA LEU A 28 1.93 -12.92 8.38
C LEU A 28 2.50 -12.51 9.74
N ASP A 29 1.93 -12.97 10.85
CA ASP A 29 2.46 -12.76 12.20
C ASP A 29 3.88 -13.32 12.32
N GLY A 30 4.11 -14.53 11.80
CA GLY A 30 5.43 -15.14 11.73
C GLY A 30 6.45 -14.32 10.92
N VAL A 31 6.04 -13.71 9.81
CA VAL A 31 6.89 -12.81 9.01
C VAL A 31 7.22 -11.54 9.79
N ILE A 32 6.21 -10.92 10.38
CA ILE A 32 6.31 -9.69 11.16
C ILE A 32 7.23 -9.86 12.37
N ALA A 33 7.04 -10.95 13.11
CA ALA A 33 7.85 -11.32 14.26
C ALA A 33 9.25 -11.83 13.88
N GLN A 34 9.53 -11.97 12.58
CA GLN A 34 10.75 -12.55 12.02
C GLN A 34 11.01 -14.00 12.52
N ALA A 35 9.97 -14.68 12.96
CA ALA A 35 10.02 -16.09 13.34
C ALA A 35 10.06 -17.01 12.09
N THR A 36 9.45 -16.54 11.00
CA THR A 36 9.41 -17.25 9.72
C THR A 36 10.10 -16.43 8.64
N PRO A 37 11.12 -16.98 7.93
CA PRO A 37 11.73 -16.29 6.80
C PRO A 37 10.70 -15.95 5.71
N PRO A 38 10.74 -14.76 5.09
CA PRO A 38 9.75 -14.33 4.11
C PRO A 38 9.51 -15.32 2.96
N ALA A 39 10.57 -15.97 2.46
CA ALA A 39 10.46 -16.99 1.41
C ALA A 39 9.71 -18.26 1.86
N HIS A 40 9.90 -18.68 3.11
CA HIS A 40 9.18 -19.84 3.66
C HIS A 40 7.71 -19.49 3.91
N ALA A 41 7.43 -18.31 4.46
CA ALA A 41 6.07 -17.82 4.63
C ALA A 41 5.34 -17.70 3.28
N ALA A 42 6.02 -17.21 2.24
CA ALA A 42 5.46 -17.13 0.89
C ALA A 42 5.04 -18.50 0.36
N ALA A 43 5.89 -19.53 0.53
CA ALA A 43 5.55 -20.90 0.17
C ALA A 43 4.38 -21.46 0.99
N GLN A 44 4.31 -21.16 2.29
CA GLN A 44 3.19 -21.58 3.15
C GLN A 44 1.86 -20.96 2.72
N VAL A 45 1.86 -19.67 2.40
CA VAL A 45 0.67 -18.98 1.90
C VAL A 45 0.26 -19.53 0.53
N ASP A 46 1.21 -19.77 -0.36
CA ASP A 46 0.98 -20.37 -1.67
C ASP A 46 0.33 -21.76 -1.59
N GLU A 47 0.89 -22.63 -0.74
CA GLU A 47 0.35 -23.96 -0.46
C GLU A 47 -1.06 -23.88 0.14
N TRP A 48 -1.28 -22.95 1.08
CA TRP A 48 -2.59 -22.75 1.70
C TRP A 48 -3.64 -22.30 0.69
N VAL A 49 -3.38 -21.25 -0.11
CA VAL A 49 -4.33 -20.77 -1.14
C VAL A 49 -4.64 -21.86 -2.15
N THR A 50 -3.61 -22.60 -2.59
CA THR A 50 -3.75 -23.70 -3.55
C THR A 50 -4.62 -24.82 -3.00
N THR A 51 -4.31 -25.28 -1.77
CA THR A 51 -5.04 -26.37 -1.12
C THR A 51 -6.50 -25.99 -0.87
N GLU A 52 -6.77 -24.76 -0.42
CA GLU A 52 -8.14 -24.29 -0.18
C GLU A 52 -8.95 -24.20 -1.48
N ALA A 53 -8.34 -23.69 -2.56
CA ALA A 53 -8.95 -23.65 -3.88
C ALA A 53 -9.27 -25.06 -4.40
N GLU A 54 -8.33 -26.00 -4.32
CA GLU A 54 -8.54 -27.39 -4.74
C GLU A 54 -9.59 -28.11 -3.89
N ALA A 55 -9.62 -27.87 -2.58
CA ALA A 55 -10.59 -28.46 -1.67
C ALA A 55 -12.01 -27.94 -1.94
N ARG A 56 -12.19 -26.63 -2.16
CA ARG A 56 -13.49 -26.05 -2.56
C ARG A 56 -13.94 -26.56 -3.93
N TRP A 57 -13.04 -26.61 -4.90
CA TRP A 57 -13.33 -27.16 -6.21
C TRP A 57 -13.77 -28.62 -6.15
N SER A 58 -13.00 -29.47 -5.46
CA SER A 58 -13.30 -30.90 -5.34
C SER A 58 -14.62 -31.17 -4.63
N ARG A 59 -15.01 -30.30 -3.69
CA ARG A 59 -16.31 -30.37 -3.03
C ARG A 59 -17.49 -30.03 -3.94
N LEU A 60 -17.29 -29.29 -5.02
CA LEU A 60 -18.40 -28.72 -5.82
C LEU A 60 -18.47 -29.21 -7.27
N LYS A 61 -17.34 -29.60 -7.89
CA LYS A 61 -17.23 -29.84 -9.34
C LYS A 61 -18.23 -30.86 -9.92
N ASP A 62 -18.61 -31.88 -9.14
CA ASP A 62 -19.51 -32.96 -9.58
C ASP A 62 -20.91 -32.85 -8.96
N ARG A 63 -21.19 -31.76 -8.23
CA ARG A 63 -22.48 -31.55 -7.55
C ARG A 63 -23.43 -30.75 -8.41
N GLN A 64 -24.70 -31.15 -8.40
CA GLN A 64 -25.78 -30.30 -8.89
C GLN A 64 -26.13 -29.27 -7.80
N LEU A 65 -25.70 -28.02 -8.00
CA LEU A 65 -25.97 -26.93 -7.05
C LEU A 65 -27.44 -26.52 -7.09
N THR A 66 -28.01 -26.30 -5.90
CA THR A 66 -29.31 -25.63 -5.71
C THR A 66 -29.24 -24.15 -6.11
N GLN A 67 -30.38 -23.47 -6.22
CA GLN A 67 -30.38 -22.05 -6.58
C GLN A 67 -29.67 -21.19 -5.51
N ASP A 68 -29.99 -21.40 -4.23
CA ASP A 68 -29.36 -20.67 -3.11
C ASP A 68 -27.82 -20.85 -3.09
N GLU A 69 -27.34 -22.04 -3.45
CA GLU A 69 -25.90 -22.34 -3.56
C GLU A 69 -25.24 -21.65 -4.75
N ARG A 70 -25.96 -21.46 -5.86
CA ARG A 70 -25.46 -20.67 -7.00
C ARG A 70 -25.39 -19.20 -6.65
N ASP A 71 -26.43 -18.70 -5.99
CA ASP A 71 -26.51 -17.31 -5.54
C ASP A 71 -25.41 -16.99 -4.50
N SER A 72 -24.94 -18.00 -3.76
CA SER A 72 -23.87 -17.89 -2.75
C SER A 72 -22.53 -18.47 -3.21
N LEU A 73 -22.35 -18.72 -4.51
CA LEU A 73 -21.18 -19.45 -5.01
C LEU A 73 -19.87 -18.70 -4.75
N TYR A 74 -19.89 -17.37 -4.67
CA TYR A 74 -18.72 -16.54 -4.33
C TYR A 74 -18.19 -16.78 -2.90
N LEU A 75 -19.01 -17.32 -2.00
CA LEU A 75 -18.64 -17.69 -0.63
C LEU A 75 -18.16 -19.14 -0.52
N MET A 76 -18.77 -20.05 -1.30
CA MET A 76 -18.52 -21.48 -1.16
C MET A 76 -17.51 -22.03 -2.17
N GLY A 77 -17.40 -21.39 -3.34
CA GLY A 77 -16.56 -21.79 -4.45
C GLY A 77 -15.09 -21.46 -4.25
N PRO A 78 -14.21 -22.04 -5.07
CA PRO A 78 -12.79 -21.72 -5.03
C PRO A 78 -12.58 -20.25 -5.43
N ASN A 79 -12.21 -19.40 -4.48
CA ASN A 79 -12.07 -17.96 -4.69
C ASN A 79 -10.65 -17.46 -4.33
N PRO A 80 -9.62 -17.95 -5.05
CA PRO A 80 -8.23 -17.57 -4.79
C PRO A 80 -7.99 -16.07 -4.95
N SER A 81 -8.71 -15.38 -5.85
CA SER A 81 -8.62 -13.92 -5.98
C SER A 81 -9.00 -13.20 -4.69
N ARG A 82 -10.09 -13.63 -4.03
CA ARG A 82 -10.51 -13.09 -2.73
C ARG A 82 -9.45 -13.34 -1.67
N HIS A 83 -8.81 -14.51 -1.63
CA HIS A 83 -7.74 -14.76 -0.67
C HIS A 83 -6.54 -13.83 -0.90
N VAL A 84 -6.14 -13.61 -2.16
CA VAL A 84 -5.10 -12.63 -2.50
C VAL A 84 -5.50 -11.23 -2.02
N ASP A 85 -6.74 -10.80 -2.26
CA ASP A 85 -7.26 -9.50 -1.78
C ASP A 85 -7.21 -9.40 -0.26
N MET A 86 -7.62 -10.43 0.47
CA MET A 86 -7.63 -10.47 1.93
C MET A 86 -6.21 -10.39 2.50
N ILE A 87 -5.26 -11.14 1.92
CA ILE A 87 -3.85 -11.12 2.32
C ILE A 87 -3.24 -9.74 2.06
N VAL A 88 -3.40 -9.20 0.84
CA VAL A 88 -2.83 -7.90 0.48
C VAL A 88 -3.48 -6.77 1.27
N GLY A 89 -4.78 -6.83 1.52
CA GLY A 89 -5.50 -5.88 2.38
C GLY A 89 -4.97 -5.91 3.81
N THR A 90 -4.75 -7.09 4.37
CA THR A 90 -4.13 -7.22 5.70
C THR A 90 -2.71 -6.64 5.72
N ILE A 91 -1.92 -6.85 4.66
CA ILE A 91 -0.59 -6.24 4.55
C ILE A 91 -0.70 -4.71 4.47
N ALA A 92 -1.66 -4.17 3.72
CA ALA A 92 -1.89 -2.73 3.64
C ALA A 92 -2.17 -2.12 5.03
N THR A 93 -3.00 -2.78 5.84
CA THR A 93 -3.27 -2.35 7.22
C THR A 93 -2.02 -2.41 8.10
N VAL A 94 -1.33 -3.57 8.14
CA VAL A 94 -0.21 -3.80 9.08
C VAL A 94 1.08 -3.07 8.72
N CYS A 95 1.33 -2.80 7.43
CA CYS A 95 2.58 -2.16 6.99
C CYS A 95 2.74 -0.73 7.56
N SER A 96 1.62 -0.06 7.84
CA SER A 96 1.56 1.27 8.43
C SER A 96 2.03 1.31 9.88
N ALA A 97 2.05 0.17 10.58
CA ALA A 97 2.46 0.12 11.98
C ALA A 97 3.98 0.27 12.19
N TYR A 98 4.77 -0.02 11.16
CA TYR A 98 6.22 -0.11 11.24
C TYR A 98 6.91 1.09 10.59
N PRO A 99 7.91 1.72 11.24
CA PRO A 99 8.62 2.84 10.65
C PRO A 99 9.43 2.44 9.40
N PRO A 100 9.78 3.41 8.54
CA PRO A 100 10.65 3.16 7.39
C PRO A 100 11.93 2.44 7.80
N ALA A 101 12.31 1.42 7.02
CA ALA A 101 13.47 0.54 7.26
C ALA A 101 13.41 -0.35 8.51
N HIS A 102 12.26 -0.41 9.21
CA HIS A 102 12.05 -1.39 10.28
C HIS A 102 12.11 -2.82 9.73
N ALA A 103 12.68 -3.75 10.51
CA ALA A 103 12.88 -5.13 10.09
C ALA A 103 11.57 -5.82 9.68
N ALA A 104 10.47 -5.64 10.42
CA ALA A 104 9.17 -6.18 10.03
C ALA A 104 8.65 -5.60 8.70
N GLN A 105 8.86 -4.29 8.46
CA GLN A 105 8.47 -3.68 7.19
C GLN A 105 9.32 -4.22 6.02
N ASN A 106 10.62 -4.46 6.25
CA ASN A 106 11.49 -5.10 5.26
C ASN A 106 11.04 -6.54 4.97
N ALA A 107 10.76 -7.31 6.01
CA ALA A 107 10.29 -8.70 5.89
C ALA A 107 8.97 -8.78 5.10
N LEU A 108 8.04 -7.84 5.28
CA LEU A 108 6.80 -7.77 4.50
C LEU A 108 7.07 -7.46 3.01
N VAL A 109 8.01 -6.57 2.69
CA VAL A 109 8.42 -6.33 1.28
C VAL A 109 9.05 -7.58 0.68
N GLU A 110 9.99 -8.20 1.41
CA GLU A 110 10.66 -9.44 0.99
C GLU A 110 9.67 -10.59 0.81
N PHE A 111 8.62 -10.64 1.62
CA PHE A 111 7.54 -11.62 1.50
C PHE A 111 6.79 -11.45 0.17
N ILE A 112 6.42 -10.22 -0.21
CA ILE A 112 5.79 -9.95 -1.51
C ILE A 112 6.75 -10.24 -2.67
N GLN A 113 8.04 -9.92 -2.52
CA GLN A 113 9.07 -10.29 -3.51
C GLN A 113 9.15 -11.82 -3.69
N ALA A 114 9.11 -12.57 -2.59
CA ALA A 114 9.10 -14.03 -2.63
C ALA A 114 7.85 -14.57 -3.31
N LEU A 115 6.66 -14.06 -3.00
CA LEU A 115 5.42 -14.42 -3.70
C LEU A 115 5.50 -14.13 -5.21
N LYS A 116 6.05 -12.96 -5.61
CA LYS A 116 6.28 -12.63 -7.02
C LYS A 116 7.21 -13.64 -7.69
N GLY A 117 8.24 -14.10 -6.98
CA GLY A 117 9.28 -15.01 -7.44
C GLY A 117 8.90 -16.49 -7.45
N LEU A 118 7.77 -16.88 -6.88
CA LEU A 118 7.27 -18.25 -6.96
C LEU A 118 6.92 -18.63 -8.41
N PRO A 119 7.05 -19.92 -8.78
CA PRO A 119 6.63 -20.40 -10.09
C PRO A 119 5.15 -20.07 -10.36
N LYS A 120 4.88 -19.39 -11.48
CA LYS A 120 3.51 -19.10 -11.89
C LYS A 120 2.76 -20.40 -12.14
N HIS A 121 1.59 -20.53 -11.53
CA HIS A 121 0.70 -21.66 -11.74
C HIS A 121 -0.76 -21.22 -11.63
N GLN A 122 -1.65 -22.08 -12.14
CA GLN A 122 -3.10 -21.86 -12.14
C GLN A 122 -3.72 -22.73 -11.06
N VAL A 123 -4.66 -22.17 -10.32
CA VAL A 123 -5.51 -22.89 -9.36
C VAL A 123 -6.97 -22.79 -9.77
N PRO A 124 -7.84 -23.71 -9.34
CA PRO A 124 -9.28 -23.55 -9.55
C PRO A 124 -9.78 -22.21 -9.02
N GLY A 125 -10.65 -21.55 -9.77
CA GLY A 125 -11.19 -20.25 -9.43
C GLY A 125 -12.63 -20.09 -9.90
N LEU A 126 -13.25 -18.99 -9.48
CA LEU A 126 -14.51 -18.55 -10.08
C LEU A 126 -14.21 -17.74 -11.34
N SER A 127 -14.98 -18.01 -12.40
CA SER A 127 -15.13 -17.10 -13.53
C SER A 127 -16.44 -16.32 -13.37
N TYR A 128 -16.60 -15.25 -14.13
CA TYR A 128 -17.85 -14.50 -14.17
C TYR A 128 -18.38 -14.50 -15.60
N ASP A 129 -19.68 -14.72 -15.77
CA ASP A 129 -20.32 -14.63 -17.08
C ASP A 129 -20.61 -13.18 -17.48
N ASP A 130 -21.28 -12.99 -18.62
CA ASP A 130 -21.63 -11.66 -19.15
C ASP A 130 -22.58 -10.87 -18.23
N SER A 131 -23.27 -11.55 -17.30
CA SER A 131 -24.15 -10.93 -16.30
C SER A 131 -23.41 -10.64 -14.98
N LEU A 132 -22.11 -10.93 -14.92
CA LEU A 132 -21.27 -10.90 -13.71
C LEU A 132 -21.69 -11.92 -12.64
N ASP A 133 -22.38 -12.99 -13.04
CA ASP A 133 -22.71 -14.07 -12.12
C ASP A 133 -21.51 -15.03 -11.98
N PRO A 134 -21.17 -15.48 -10.75
CA PRO A 134 -20.07 -16.40 -10.55
C PRO A 134 -20.39 -17.77 -11.17
N VAL A 135 -19.42 -18.33 -11.90
CA VAL A 135 -19.50 -19.62 -12.56
C VAL A 135 -18.34 -20.51 -12.12
N LEU A 136 -18.66 -21.76 -11.80
CA LEU A 136 -17.68 -22.80 -11.49
C LEU A 136 -16.88 -23.21 -12.73
N GLY A 137 -15.59 -23.52 -12.56
CA GLY A 137 -14.73 -24.05 -13.62
C GLY A 137 -13.77 -23.02 -14.21
N GLY A 138 -13.68 -21.83 -13.63
CA GLY A 138 -12.63 -20.86 -13.90
C GLY A 138 -11.27 -21.31 -13.35
N THR A 139 -10.23 -20.57 -13.74
CA THR A 139 -8.88 -20.70 -13.18
C THR A 139 -8.35 -19.33 -12.82
N TYR A 140 -7.44 -19.28 -11.86
CA TYR A 140 -6.79 -18.05 -11.42
C TYR A 140 -5.27 -18.24 -11.34
N SER A 141 -4.52 -17.25 -11.82
CA SER A 141 -3.06 -17.27 -11.83
C SER A 141 -2.51 -16.68 -10.53
N LEU A 142 -1.85 -17.52 -9.72
CA LEU A 142 -1.07 -17.05 -8.58
C LEU A 142 0.38 -16.73 -9.03
N TRP A 143 1.07 -15.72 -8.52
CA TRP A 143 0.63 -14.50 -7.81
C TRP A 143 0.68 -13.31 -8.77
N PRO A 144 -0.30 -12.39 -8.80
CA PRO A 144 -0.39 -11.40 -9.86
C PRO A 144 0.41 -10.11 -9.53
N PHE A 145 1.62 -10.27 -8.99
CA PHE A 145 2.54 -9.18 -8.69
C PHE A 145 3.44 -8.84 -9.88
N GLY A 146 3.79 -7.57 -9.99
CA GLY A 146 4.58 -6.98 -11.07
C GLY A 146 3.77 -6.54 -12.27
N SER A 147 4.48 -6.12 -13.32
CA SER A 147 3.87 -5.64 -14.56
C SER A 147 3.36 -6.79 -15.46
N PRO A 148 2.17 -6.67 -16.08
CA PRO A 148 1.25 -5.52 -16.05
C PRO A 148 0.56 -5.36 -14.69
N SER A 149 0.45 -4.10 -14.24
CA SER A 149 -0.03 -3.75 -12.90
C SER A 149 -1.42 -4.32 -12.58
N THR A 150 -1.53 -4.95 -11.41
CA THR A 150 -2.80 -5.27 -10.76
C THR A 150 -3.34 -4.06 -10.00
N GLY A 151 -3.88 -3.10 -10.75
CA GLY A 151 -4.43 -1.86 -10.19
C GLY A 151 -5.48 -2.07 -9.09
N TYR A 152 -6.20 -3.19 -9.08
CA TYR A 152 -7.18 -3.50 -8.03
C TYR A 152 -6.52 -3.78 -6.67
N LEU A 153 -5.33 -4.40 -6.63
CA LEU A 153 -4.61 -4.62 -5.37
C LEU A 153 -4.05 -3.32 -4.79
N ALA A 154 -3.67 -2.37 -5.66
CA ALA A 154 -3.24 -1.05 -5.22
C ALA A 154 -4.38 -0.26 -4.54
N GLN A 155 -5.64 -0.52 -4.88
CA GLN A 155 -6.80 0.11 -4.24
C GLN A 155 -6.93 -0.25 -2.75
N LEU A 156 -6.41 -1.42 -2.35
CA LEU A 156 -6.39 -1.82 -0.94
C LEU A 156 -5.50 -0.89 -0.11
N PHE A 157 -4.35 -0.49 -0.66
CA PHE A 157 -3.47 0.52 -0.06
C PHE A 157 -4.06 1.93 -0.17
N GLN A 158 -4.78 2.23 -1.25
CA GLN A 158 -5.49 3.50 -1.40
C GLN A 158 -6.54 3.69 -0.30
N ARG A 159 -7.32 2.65 0.02
CA ARG A 159 -8.31 2.70 1.10
C ARG A 159 -7.67 3.01 2.45
N GLU A 160 -6.58 2.34 2.80
CA GLU A 160 -5.83 2.65 4.03
C GLU A 160 -5.27 4.08 4.02
N ALA A 161 -4.77 4.56 2.87
CA ALA A 161 -4.29 5.93 2.73
C ALA A 161 -5.40 6.97 2.94
N GLU A 162 -6.58 6.73 2.38
CA GLU A 162 -7.74 7.61 2.52
C GLU A 162 -8.19 7.71 3.98
N GLU A 163 -8.26 6.60 4.70
CA GLU A 163 -8.57 6.58 6.14
C GLU A 163 -7.52 7.34 6.96
N LEU A 164 -6.24 7.15 6.65
CA LEU A 164 -5.15 7.80 7.39
C LEU A 164 -5.07 9.31 7.12
N ALA A 165 -5.25 9.72 5.87
CA ALA A 165 -5.06 11.09 5.41
C ALA A 165 -6.36 11.87 5.21
N TYR A 166 -7.52 11.36 5.64
CA TYR A 166 -8.80 12.06 5.54
C TYR A 166 -8.73 13.47 6.21
N PRO A 167 -9.41 14.52 5.70
CA PRO A 167 -9.26 15.89 6.21
C PRO A 167 -9.57 16.12 7.69
N TYR A 168 -10.32 15.20 8.31
CA TYR A 168 -10.69 15.26 9.73
C TYR A 168 -9.95 14.23 10.59
N SER A 169 -8.94 13.54 10.04
CA SER A 169 -8.08 12.67 10.82
C SER A 169 -7.08 13.46 11.64
N GLU A 170 -6.44 12.81 12.61
CA GLU A 170 -5.39 13.43 13.44
C GLU A 170 -4.03 13.52 12.72
N VAL A 171 -3.98 13.35 11.40
CA VAL A 171 -2.72 13.38 10.63
C VAL A 171 -1.96 14.69 10.79
N GLU A 172 -2.65 15.81 11.06
CA GLU A 172 -2.02 17.11 11.32
C GLU A 172 -1.47 17.28 12.74
N THR A 173 -1.71 16.33 13.64
CA THR A 173 -1.18 16.36 15.00
C THR A 173 0.20 15.69 15.00
N PRO A 174 1.30 16.43 15.26
CA PRO A 174 2.64 15.85 15.27
C PRO A 174 2.77 14.71 16.28
N GLY A 175 3.29 13.57 15.83
CA GLY A 175 3.46 12.36 16.63
C GLY A 175 2.17 11.56 16.85
N SER A 176 1.03 11.95 16.28
CA SER A 176 -0.18 11.13 16.33
C SER A 176 0.01 9.80 15.61
N GLU A 177 -0.79 8.81 15.99
CA GLU A 177 -0.80 7.51 15.31
C GLU A 177 -1.10 7.67 13.81
N PHE A 178 -2.06 8.52 13.44
CA PHE A 178 -2.41 8.82 12.05
C PHE A 178 -1.24 9.40 11.26
N GLN A 179 -0.51 10.37 11.83
CA GLN A 179 0.68 10.95 11.18
C GLN A 179 1.77 9.89 10.96
N LEU A 180 2.04 9.08 11.99
CA LEU A 180 3.07 8.05 11.95
C LEU A 180 2.71 6.95 10.93
N ARG A 181 1.47 6.45 10.97
CA ARG A 181 0.96 5.46 10.01
C ARG A 181 0.98 5.99 8.59
N TRP A 182 0.60 7.25 8.37
CA TRP A 182 0.63 7.86 7.05
C TRP A 182 2.04 7.84 6.44
N ARG A 183 3.04 8.30 7.21
CA ARG A 183 4.44 8.24 6.81
C ARG A 183 4.91 6.80 6.54
N ASN A 184 4.57 5.88 7.42
CA ASN A 184 5.00 4.48 7.34
C ASN A 184 4.42 3.77 6.12
N LEU A 185 3.13 3.98 5.84
CA LEU A 185 2.45 3.50 4.64
C LEU A 185 3.17 4.01 3.38
N GLN A 186 3.46 5.32 3.32
CA GLN A 186 4.16 5.91 2.17
C GLN A 186 5.54 5.29 1.91
N ALA A 187 6.29 4.95 2.96
CA ALA A 187 7.56 4.24 2.79
C ALA A 187 7.38 2.83 2.22
N PHE A 188 6.33 2.12 2.64
CA PHE A 188 6.02 0.80 2.14
C PHE A 188 5.59 0.85 0.66
N VAL A 189 4.60 1.69 0.33
CA VAL A 189 4.06 1.76 -1.04
C VAL A 189 5.06 2.33 -2.06
N ALA A 190 5.96 3.22 -1.63
CA ALA A 190 7.05 3.68 -2.48
C ALA A 190 7.94 2.50 -2.89
N ARG A 191 8.31 1.63 -1.94
CA ARG A 191 9.11 0.44 -2.22
C ARG A 191 8.39 -0.58 -3.09
N LEU A 192 7.10 -0.84 -2.84
CA LEU A 192 6.31 -1.73 -3.70
C LEU A 192 6.32 -1.26 -5.15
N THR A 193 6.16 0.05 -5.35
CA THR A 193 6.13 0.67 -6.67
C THR A 193 7.49 0.61 -7.35
N THR A 194 8.57 1.00 -6.65
CA THR A 194 9.91 1.08 -7.25
C THR A 194 10.53 -0.29 -7.53
N LEU A 195 10.11 -1.33 -6.78
CA LEU A 195 10.53 -2.71 -6.98
C LEU A 195 9.66 -3.47 -8.01
N ASP A 196 8.74 -2.78 -8.69
CA ASP A 196 7.77 -3.38 -9.63
C ASP A 196 7.01 -4.54 -8.96
N LEU A 197 6.53 -4.37 -7.73
CA LEU A 197 5.72 -5.38 -7.03
C LEU A 197 4.24 -5.09 -7.20
N LEU A 198 3.85 -3.85 -6.89
CA LEU A 198 2.52 -3.29 -7.08
C LEU A 198 2.68 -1.81 -7.41
N ASP A 199 2.00 -1.33 -8.44
CA ASP A 199 1.99 0.09 -8.76
C ASP A 199 1.03 0.82 -7.79
N CYS A 200 1.59 1.35 -6.72
CA CYS A 200 0.87 2.14 -5.73
C CYS A 200 1.09 3.65 -5.95
N SER A 201 1.44 4.06 -7.17
CA SER A 201 1.72 5.46 -7.47
C SER A 201 0.53 6.38 -7.18
N ALA A 202 -0.70 5.96 -7.48
CA ALA A 202 -1.92 6.71 -7.16
C ALA A 202 -2.08 7.01 -5.66
N VAL A 203 -1.42 6.23 -4.78
CA VAL A 203 -1.48 6.36 -3.31
C VAL A 203 -0.47 7.40 -2.78
N SER A 204 0.36 7.98 -3.64
CA SER A 204 1.47 8.86 -3.22
C SER A 204 1.00 10.13 -2.48
N ALA A 205 1.65 10.41 -1.35
CA ALA A 205 1.48 11.65 -0.60
C ALA A 205 1.95 12.91 -1.37
N LEU A 206 2.69 12.75 -2.47
CA LEU A 206 3.11 13.88 -3.30
C LEU A 206 1.92 14.67 -3.86
N SER A 207 0.81 14.01 -4.16
CA SER A 207 -0.43 14.66 -4.58
C SER A 207 -0.95 15.66 -3.56
N TYR A 208 -0.77 15.39 -2.26
CA TYR A 208 -1.25 16.22 -1.16
C TYR A 208 -0.41 17.49 -0.96
N LEU A 209 0.78 17.56 -1.56
CA LEU A 209 1.62 18.76 -1.56
C LEU A 209 1.30 19.70 -2.73
N LEU A 210 0.45 19.32 -3.67
CA LEU A 210 0.06 20.20 -4.77
C LEU A 210 -1.02 21.18 -4.30
N PRO A 211 -0.86 22.52 -4.48
CA PRO A 211 -1.88 23.49 -4.11
C PRO A 211 -3.22 23.34 -4.85
N SER A 212 -3.25 22.59 -5.96
CA SER A 212 -4.46 22.24 -6.70
C SER A 212 -5.22 21.07 -6.08
N ALA A 213 -4.62 20.32 -5.15
CA ALA A 213 -5.28 19.20 -4.51
C ALA A 213 -6.39 19.69 -3.59
N HIS A 214 -7.54 19.00 -3.63
CA HIS A 214 -8.70 19.32 -2.80
C HIS A 214 -8.42 19.18 -1.28
N THR A 215 -7.41 18.40 -0.92
CA THR A 215 -6.93 18.20 0.46
C THR A 215 -5.90 19.24 0.91
N TYR A 216 -5.38 20.07 -0.01
CA TYR A 216 -4.41 21.10 0.33
C TYR A 216 -5.07 22.18 1.20
N PRO A 217 -4.51 22.50 2.38
CA PRO A 217 -5.20 23.39 3.31
C PRO A 217 -5.16 24.85 2.87
N ASP A 218 -6.28 25.56 3.04
CA ASP A 218 -6.31 27.02 2.97
C ASP A 218 -5.55 27.60 4.19
N LEU A 219 -4.32 28.05 3.95
CA LEU A 219 -3.44 28.61 4.98
C LEU A 219 -3.90 29.96 5.53
N ALA A 220 -4.81 30.67 4.86
CA ALA A 220 -5.39 31.90 5.38
C ALA A 220 -6.49 31.59 6.41
N ARG A 221 -7.28 30.54 6.16
CA ARG A 221 -8.34 30.06 7.07
C ARG A 221 -7.80 29.20 8.20
N ARG A 222 -6.83 28.32 7.90
CA ARG A 222 -6.26 27.34 8.85
C ARG A 222 -4.83 27.71 9.20
N LYS A 223 -4.67 28.80 9.96
CA LYS A 223 -3.33 29.38 10.27
C LYS A 223 -2.40 28.42 11.02
N ASP A 224 -2.93 27.64 11.95
CA ASP A 224 -2.14 26.68 12.74
C ASP A 224 -2.24 25.25 12.20
N GLY A 225 -3.45 24.77 11.90
CA GLY A 225 -3.66 23.40 11.41
C GLY A 225 -3.15 23.18 9.98
N GLY A 226 -3.23 24.20 9.12
CA GLY A 226 -2.80 24.10 7.72
C GLY A 226 -1.30 23.82 7.58
N PRO A 227 -0.40 24.60 8.19
CA PRO A 227 1.03 24.31 8.17
C PRO A 227 1.36 22.93 8.76
N ARG A 228 0.68 22.50 9.83
CA ARG A 228 0.89 21.17 10.41
C ARG A 228 0.44 20.03 9.51
N ARG A 229 -0.66 20.22 8.78
CA ARG A 229 -1.13 19.28 7.76
C ARG A 229 -0.09 19.13 6.65
N ILE A 230 0.37 20.24 6.07
CA ILE A 230 1.42 20.23 5.03
C ILE A 230 2.71 19.61 5.58
N ALA A 231 3.11 19.90 6.81
CA ALA A 231 4.30 19.30 7.42
C ALA A 231 4.20 17.77 7.51
N SER A 232 3.00 17.26 7.80
CA SER A 232 2.71 15.83 7.90
C SER A 232 2.72 15.15 6.53
N ASP A 233 2.07 15.79 5.55
CA ASP A 233 2.11 15.33 4.15
C ASP A 233 3.53 15.42 3.57
N LEU A 234 4.35 16.38 4.00
CA LEU A 234 5.77 16.47 3.62
C LEU A 234 6.59 15.30 4.17
N LEU A 235 6.39 14.93 5.44
CA LEU A 235 7.07 13.77 6.03
C LEU A 235 6.73 12.48 5.28
N ALA A 236 5.46 12.32 4.90
CA ALA A 236 4.97 11.19 4.14
C ALA A 236 5.50 11.20 2.69
N ALA A 237 5.41 12.34 2.00
CA ALA A 237 5.94 12.53 0.64
C ALA A 237 7.46 12.40 0.56
N SER A 238 8.19 12.68 1.65
CA SER A 238 9.63 12.49 1.70
C SER A 238 10.04 11.04 1.45
N GLN A 239 9.15 10.05 1.69
CA GLN A 239 9.46 8.65 1.41
C GLN A 239 9.58 8.36 -0.09
N TRP A 240 9.02 9.21 -0.95
CA TRP A 240 9.14 9.14 -2.40
C TRP A 240 10.31 9.95 -2.96
N LEU A 241 10.83 10.94 -2.21
CA LEU A 241 11.84 11.88 -2.69
C LEU A 241 13.21 11.74 -2.00
N ALA A 242 13.23 11.25 -0.76
CA ALA A 242 14.47 11.13 0.00
C ALA A 242 15.33 9.95 -0.47
N PRO A 243 14.79 8.72 -0.68
CA PRO A 243 15.56 7.60 -1.24
C PRO A 243 15.87 7.84 -2.72
N ASP A 244 17.07 7.47 -3.16
CA ASP A 244 17.51 7.73 -4.54
C ASP A 244 16.72 6.91 -5.57
N GLU A 245 16.45 5.63 -5.28
CA GLU A 245 15.65 4.76 -6.15
C GLU A 245 14.22 5.31 -6.34
N ALA A 246 13.57 5.70 -5.24
CA ALA A 246 12.22 6.27 -5.29
C ALA A 246 12.18 7.62 -6.00
N ARG A 247 13.14 8.51 -5.71
CA ARG A 247 13.23 9.82 -6.37
C ARG A 247 13.49 9.68 -7.86
N GLY A 248 14.38 8.76 -8.25
CA GLY A 248 14.66 8.43 -9.64
C GLY A 248 13.42 7.93 -10.36
N TRP A 249 12.65 7.03 -9.73
CA TRP A 249 11.38 6.56 -10.27
C TRP A 249 10.39 7.71 -10.50
N VAL A 250 10.17 8.59 -9.50
CA VAL A 250 9.26 9.75 -9.63
C VAL A 250 9.68 10.66 -10.78
N TYR A 251 10.97 10.98 -10.87
CA TYR A 251 11.49 11.80 -11.95
C TYR A 251 11.23 11.18 -13.33
N MET A 252 11.50 9.88 -13.48
CA MET A 252 11.25 9.16 -14.74
C MET A 252 9.77 9.19 -15.14
N GLN A 253 8.84 8.99 -14.20
CA GLN A 253 7.41 9.08 -14.49
C GLN A 253 6.98 10.49 -14.92
N CYS A 254 7.48 11.51 -14.23
CA CYS A 254 7.23 12.91 -14.58
C CYS A 254 7.81 13.29 -15.96
N ALA A 255 9.00 12.79 -16.28
CA ALA A 255 9.65 13.02 -17.57
C ALA A 255 8.93 12.29 -18.72
N ALA A 256 8.39 11.09 -18.46
CA ALA A 256 7.58 10.34 -19.40
C ALA A 256 6.15 10.90 -19.56
N GLY A 257 5.69 11.74 -18.64
CA GLY A 257 4.33 12.28 -18.65
C GLY A 257 3.28 11.19 -18.39
N ALA A 258 3.50 10.35 -17.37
CA ALA A 258 2.70 9.17 -17.06
C ALA A 258 1.28 9.45 -16.53
N GLY A 259 0.71 10.63 -16.82
CA GLY A 259 -0.58 11.10 -16.29
C GLY A 259 -0.44 11.86 -14.98
N GLU A 260 -1.55 12.29 -14.40
CA GLU A 260 -1.55 12.96 -13.08
C GLU A 260 -1.29 11.95 -11.95
N PRO A 261 -0.49 12.29 -10.92
CA PRO A 261 0.21 13.57 -10.71
C PRO A 261 1.59 13.65 -11.39
N TRP A 262 1.98 12.64 -12.17
CA TRP A 262 3.30 12.44 -12.77
C TRP A 262 3.56 13.28 -14.03
N THR A 263 3.69 14.60 -13.85
CA THR A 263 3.99 15.53 -14.94
C THR A 263 5.24 16.36 -14.63
N ALA A 264 5.94 16.82 -15.67
CA ALA A 264 7.07 17.76 -15.53
C ALA A 264 6.63 19.07 -14.84
N GLN A 265 5.39 19.50 -15.05
CA GLN A 265 4.81 20.66 -14.36
C GLN A 265 4.69 20.42 -12.86
N ASN A 266 4.19 19.24 -12.44
CA ASN A 266 4.06 18.90 -11.04
C ASN A 266 5.42 18.66 -10.38
N TRP A 267 6.41 18.13 -11.09
CA TRP A 267 7.80 18.08 -10.62
C TRP A 267 8.31 19.47 -10.24
N ALA A 268 8.18 20.44 -11.15
CA ALA A 268 8.53 21.83 -10.87
C ALA A 268 7.69 22.43 -9.73
N GLN A 269 6.41 22.07 -9.64
CA GLN A 269 5.53 22.54 -8.57
C GLN A 269 5.96 22.02 -7.20
N TRP A 270 6.31 20.73 -7.07
CA TRP A 270 6.84 20.18 -5.83
C TRP A 270 8.12 20.91 -5.41
N LYS A 271 9.05 21.18 -6.33
CA LYS A 271 10.25 21.98 -6.01
C LYS A 271 9.90 23.37 -5.47
N ARG A 272 8.91 24.04 -6.06
CA ARG A 272 8.38 25.34 -5.55
C ARG A 272 7.79 25.19 -4.14
N GLN A 273 7.06 24.12 -3.88
CA GLN A 273 6.49 23.84 -2.56
C GLN A 273 7.56 23.56 -1.51
N MET A 274 8.59 22.78 -1.85
CA MET A 274 9.73 22.56 -0.96
C MET A 274 10.44 23.88 -0.62
N ALA A 275 10.64 24.76 -1.61
CA ALA A 275 11.21 26.08 -1.39
C ALA A 275 10.33 26.97 -0.49
N PHE A 276 9.01 26.96 -0.72
CA PHE A 276 8.05 27.69 0.09
C PHE A 276 8.07 27.21 1.55
N ILE A 277 7.97 25.90 1.79
CA ILE A 277 7.98 25.33 3.14
C ILE A 277 9.30 25.63 3.85
N ALA A 278 10.44 25.51 3.15
CA ALA A 278 11.76 25.79 3.73
C ALA A 278 11.94 27.25 4.19
N GLY A 279 11.25 28.20 3.56
CA GLY A 279 11.39 29.64 3.82
C GLY A 279 10.31 30.25 4.71
N ASP A 280 9.28 29.49 5.10
CA ASP A 280 8.12 30.04 5.81
C ASP A 280 8.15 29.72 7.31
N GLU A 281 8.14 30.76 8.14
CA GLU A 281 8.32 30.66 9.59
C GLU A 281 7.20 29.90 10.33
N ARG A 282 6.04 29.71 9.67
CA ARG A 282 4.92 28.94 10.23
C ARG A 282 5.22 27.46 10.36
N PHE A 283 6.23 26.94 9.64
CA PHE A 283 6.69 25.57 9.73
C PHE A 283 7.81 25.44 10.76
N GLY A 284 7.83 24.32 11.50
CA GLY A 284 8.90 24.04 12.46
C GLY A 284 10.26 23.78 11.79
N ASP A 285 11.35 23.95 12.54
CA ASP A 285 12.73 23.84 12.03
C ASP A 285 13.02 22.51 11.32
N GLU A 286 12.52 21.40 11.85
CA GLU A 286 12.70 20.08 11.25
C GLU A 286 12.00 19.97 9.89
N THR A 287 10.79 20.50 9.78
CA THR A 287 10.01 20.55 8.53
C THR A 287 10.70 21.40 7.48
N ARG A 288 11.17 22.60 7.87
CA ARG A 288 11.91 23.50 6.97
C ARG A 288 13.21 22.87 6.48
N THR A 289 13.95 22.24 7.39
CA THR A 289 15.21 21.53 7.07
C THR A 289 14.98 20.37 6.12
N LEU A 290 13.93 19.57 6.35
CA LEU A 290 13.55 18.47 5.47
C LEU A 290 13.20 18.99 4.07
N ALA A 291 12.36 20.02 3.98
CA ALA A 291 11.96 20.61 2.70
C ALA A 291 13.17 21.12 1.91
N ALA A 292 14.09 21.84 2.57
CA ALA A 292 15.33 22.30 1.93
C ALA A 292 16.20 21.14 1.42
N SER A 293 16.33 20.07 2.21
CA SER A 293 17.08 18.86 1.82
C SER A 293 16.45 18.16 0.61
N LEU A 294 15.13 17.98 0.61
CA LEU A 294 14.40 17.37 -0.50
C LEU A 294 14.54 18.20 -1.77
N LYS A 295 14.41 19.53 -1.68
CA LYS A 295 14.62 20.41 -2.82
C LYS A 295 16.01 20.22 -3.43
N GLY A 296 17.06 20.25 -2.59
CA GLY A 296 18.44 20.05 -3.05
C GLY A 296 18.64 18.70 -3.74
N LYS A 297 18.03 17.63 -3.23
CA LYS A 297 18.04 16.30 -3.85
C LYS A 297 17.31 16.26 -5.19
N MET A 298 16.18 16.96 -5.32
CA MET A 298 15.42 17.05 -6.56
C MET A 298 16.18 17.85 -7.63
N ASP A 299 16.83 18.96 -7.26
CA ASP A 299 17.64 19.76 -8.20
C ASP A 299 18.87 19.00 -8.72
N ALA A 300 19.41 18.05 -7.93
CA ALA A 300 20.54 17.21 -8.34
C ALA A 300 20.16 16.02 -9.25
N HIS A 301 18.86 15.81 -9.53
CA HIS A 301 18.36 14.71 -10.38
C HIS A 301 17.89 15.19 -11.77
N GLU A 302 18.17 16.44 -12.13
CA GLU A 302 18.00 16.99 -13.48
C GLU A 302 19.23 16.77 -14.35
#